data_AF-A0A0C2GNF2-F1
#
_entry.id   AF-A0A0C2GNF2-F1
#
_cell.length_a   1.000
_cell.length_b   1.000
_cell.length_c   1.000
_cell.angle_alpha   90.00
_cell.angle_beta   90.00
_cell.angle_gamma   90.00
#
_symmetry.space_group_name_H-M   'P 1'
#
loop_
_entity.id
_entity.type
_entity.pdbx_description
1 polymer ?
#
loop_
_entity_poly.entity_id
_entity_poly.type
_entity_poly.pdbx_seq_one_letter_code
_entity_poly.pdbx_strand_id
1 'polypeptide(L)' 'MAARPLVTVYNEKYEATESQIKLPSVFRAPIRPDVVSFIHDQMFRNKRQAHAVSTAAELSLILSNHLSMCCECGIEYW' A
#
# COMPACT_ATOMS: atom_id res chain seq x y z
N MET A 1 15.23 24.20 12.10
CA MET A 1 15.93 23.73 10.88
C MET A 1 17.11 22.88 11.29
N ALA A 2 17.23 21.64 10.79
CA ALA A 2 18.42 20.81 10.99
C ALA A 2 19.36 20.94 9.77
N ALA A 3 20.67 21.07 9.97
CA ALA A 3 21.67 21.20 8.89
C ALA A 3 21.87 19.88 8.14
N ARG A 4 21.89 19.86 6.80
CA ARG A 4 21.98 18.64 5.96
C ARG A 4 23.46 18.20 5.82
N PRO A 5 23.87 17.02 6.33
CA PRO A 5 25.24 16.56 6.17
C PRO A 5 25.58 16.34 4.70
N LEU A 6 26.87 16.46 4.40
CA LEU A 6 27.47 16.05 3.14
C LEU A 6 27.77 14.55 3.22
N VAL A 7 27.38 13.81 2.18
CA VAL A 7 27.63 12.36 2.06
C VAL A 7 28.57 12.13 0.88
N THR A 8 29.54 11.25 1.10
CA THR A 8 30.54 10.83 0.11
C THR A 8 30.00 9.69 -0.75
N VAL A 9 30.24 9.74 -2.06
CA VAL A 9 29.91 8.64 -2.98
C VAL A 9 31.05 7.63 -2.99
N TYR A 10 30.74 6.35 -2.79
CA TYR A 10 31.71 5.26 -2.83
C TYR A 10 31.71 4.57 -4.20
N ASN A 11 32.90 4.20 -4.68
CA ASN A 11 33.07 3.38 -5.88
C ASN A 11 33.01 1.87 -5.56
N GLU A 12 32.98 1.02 -6.59
CA GLU A 12 32.92 -0.46 -6.46
C GLU A 12 34.08 -1.07 -5.68
N LYS A 13 35.22 -0.35 -5.60
CA LYS A 13 36.41 -0.73 -4.84
C LYS A 13 36.42 -0.20 -3.40
N TYR A 14 35.29 0.34 -2.94
CA TYR A 14 35.08 0.90 -1.60
C TYR A 14 35.94 2.14 -1.27
N GLU A 15 36.51 2.78 -2.30
CA GLU A 15 37.22 4.05 -2.15
C GLU A 15 36.24 5.22 -2.16
N ALA A 16 36.50 6.22 -1.32
CA ALA A 16 35.72 7.44 -1.26
C ALA A 16 36.04 8.31 -2.49
N THR A 17 35.00 8.61 -3.28
CA THR A 17 35.12 9.50 -4.44
C THR A 17 35.09 10.96 -3.97
N GLU A 18 35.69 11.86 -4.75
CA GLU A 18 35.71 13.31 -4.47
C GLU A 18 34.33 13.97 -4.60
N SER A 19 33.35 13.30 -5.21
CA SER A 19 31.98 13.79 -5.34
C SER A 19 31.21 13.69 -4.02
N GLN A 20 30.91 14.86 -3.44
CA GLN A 20 30.10 14.99 -2.23
C GLN A 20 28.70 15.48 -2.57
N ILE A 21 27.69 14.74 -2.13
CA ILE A 21 26.28 15.06 -2.37
C ILE A 21 25.64 15.47 -1.04
N LYS A 22 24.86 16.55 -1.06
CA LYS A 22 24.04 16.97 0.10
C LYS A 22 22.93 15.96 0.33
N LEU A 23 22.77 15.47 1.56
CA LEU A 23 21.68 14.54 1.91
C LEU A 23 20.31 15.09 1.50
N PRO A 24 19.50 14.38 0.69
CA PRO A 24 18.13 14.74 0.35
C PRO A 24 17.27 15.09 1.56
N SER A 25 16.32 16.02 1.39
CA SER A 25 15.40 16.39 2.47
C SER A 25 14.46 15.24 2.88
N VAL A 26 14.26 14.26 1.99
CA VAL A 26 13.38 13.11 2.21
C VAL A 26 13.85 12.24 3.38
N PHE A 27 15.17 12.07 3.57
CA PHE A 27 15.72 11.29 4.68
C PHE A 27 15.52 11.92 6.06
N ARG A 28 14.96 13.12 6.12
CA ARG A 28 14.67 13.87 7.35
C ARG A 28 13.19 14.08 7.56
N ALA A 29 12.36 13.58 6.65
CA ALA A 29 10.93 13.63 6.82
C ALA A 29 10.55 12.89 8.11
N PRO A 30 9.55 13.39 8.87
CA PRO A 30 9.05 12.69 10.04
C PRO A 30 8.50 11.33 9.63
N ILE A 31 8.98 10.29 10.30
CA ILE A 31 8.56 8.91 10.01
C ILE A 31 7.23 8.67 10.74
N ARG A 32 6.13 8.66 9.99
CA ARG A 32 4.77 8.36 10.49
C ARG A 32 4.37 6.95 10.07
N PRO A 33 4.62 5.92 10.89
CA PRO A 33 4.26 4.54 10.53
C PRO A 33 2.76 4.37 10.31
N ASP A 34 1.92 5.09 11.06
CA ASP A 34 0.45 5.03 10.95
C ASP A 34 -0.07 5.46 9.57
N VAL A 35 0.58 6.42 8.93
CA VAL A 35 0.18 6.89 7.60
C VAL A 35 0.62 5.90 6.53
N VAL A 36 1.79 5.30 6.71
CA VAL A 36 2.32 4.29 5.77
C VAL A 36 1.46 3.04 5.81
N SER A 37 1.08 2.54 7.00
CA SER A 37 0.19 1.38 7.13
C SER A 37 -1.18 1.65 6.52
N PHE A 38 -1.80 2.79 6.84
CA PHE A 38 -3.10 3.16 6.29
C PHE A 38 -3.10 3.22 4.76
N ILE A 39 -2.13 3.90 4.14
CA ILE A 39 -2.05 4.00 2.69
C ILE A 39 -1.72 2.63 2.06
N HIS A 40 -0.84 1.86 2.68
CA HIS A 40 -0.46 0.54 2.19
C HIS A 40 -1.68 -0.40 2.12
N ASP A 41 -2.55 -0.38 3.13
CA ASP A 41 -3.76 -1.21 3.15
C ASP A 41 -4.76 -0.79 2.08
N GLN A 42 -4.96 0.51 1.87
CA GLN A 42 -5.86 1.03 0.83
C GLN A 42 -5.33 0.69 -0.58
N MET A 43 -4.03 0.87 -0.81
CA MET A 43 -3.39 0.53 -2.07
C MET A 43 -3.38 -0.97 -2.35
N PHE A 44 -3.32 -1.80 -1.30
CA PHE A 44 -3.39 -3.26 -1.43
C PHE A 44 -4.78 -3.74 -1.86
N ARG A 45 -5.86 -3.12 -1.35
CA ARG A 45 -7.23 -3.46 -1.74
C ARG A 45 -7.52 -3.14 -3.21
N ASN A 46 -6.93 -2.08 -3.75
CA ASN A 46 -7.13 -1.66 -5.16
C ASN A 46 -6.56 -2.63 -6.20
N LYS A 47 -5.59 -3.49 -5.84
CA LYS A 47 -4.97 -4.44 -6.77
C LYS A 47 -5.72 -5.78 -6.87
N ARG A 48 -6.71 -6.01 -6.01
CA ARG A 48 -7.44 -7.29 -5.95
C ARG A 48 -8.46 -7.34 -7.09
N GLN A 49 -8.62 -8.52 -7.68
CA GLN A 49 -9.72 -8.77 -8.63
C GLN A 49 -10.96 -9.19 -7.85
N ALA A 50 -12.14 -8.81 -8.35
CA ALA A 50 -13.40 -9.25 -7.76
C ALA A 50 -13.59 -10.75 -8.04
N HIS A 51 -13.86 -11.51 -6.99
CA HIS A 51 -14.22 -12.92 -7.07
C HIS A 51 -15.60 -13.09 -6.44
N ALA A 52 -16.50 -13.78 -7.13
CA ALA A 52 -17.84 -14.09 -6.64
C ALA A 52 -18.23 -15.51 -7.10
N VAL A 53 -18.99 -16.21 -6.27
CA VAL A 53 -19.58 -17.51 -6.62
C VAL A 53 -20.79 -17.26 -7.51
N SER A 54 -21.08 -18.17 -8.45
CA SER A 54 -22.25 -18.03 -9.32
C SER A 54 -23.53 -17.98 -8.48
N THR A 55 -24.40 -17.01 -8.76
CA THR A 55 -25.71 -16.90 -8.11
C THR A 55 -26.56 -18.16 -8.31
N ALA A 56 -26.34 -18.87 -9.43
CA ALA A 56 -26.96 -20.15 -9.77
C ALA A 56 -26.57 -21.33 -8.86
N ALA A 57 -25.46 -21.24 -8.10
CA ALA A 57 -25.04 -22.30 -7.18
C ALA A 57 -26.02 -22.46 -5.99
N GLU A 58 -26.75 -21.41 -5.64
CA GLU A 58 -27.75 -21.39 -4.56
C GLU A 58 -29.17 -21.00 -5.05
N LEU A 59 -29.34 -20.71 -6.35
CA LEU A 59 -30.60 -20.20 -6.93
C LEU A 59 -31.75 -21.23 -6.99
N SER A 60 -31.55 -22.48 -6.57
CA SER A 60 -32.66 -23.42 -6.45
C SER A 60 -33.53 -23.19 -5.22
N LEU A 61 -33.10 -22.39 -4.22
CA LEU A 61 -33.83 -22.25 -2.94
C LEU A 61 -34.22 -20.81 -2.52
N ILE A 62 -33.75 -19.76 -3.19
CA ILE A 62 -33.85 -18.37 -2.64
C ILE A 62 -34.73 -17.42 -3.49
N LEU A 63 -35.29 -17.86 -4.63
CA LEU A 63 -36.12 -17.01 -5.52
C LEU A 63 -37.48 -16.55 -4.95
N SER A 64 -37.72 -16.64 -3.63
CA SER A 64 -38.95 -16.17 -2.99
C SER A 64 -38.82 -14.87 -2.20
N ASN A 65 -37.63 -14.39 -1.83
CA ASN A 65 -37.51 -13.17 -1.00
C ASN A 65 -36.53 -12.16 -1.58
N HIS A 66 -37.14 -11.14 -2.21
CA HIS A 66 -36.74 -9.73 -2.29
C HIS A 66 -35.27 -9.41 -2.58
N LEU A 67 -35.06 -8.74 -3.73
CA LEU A 67 -33.85 -8.03 -4.12
C LEU A 67 -33.11 -7.41 -2.93
N SER A 68 -32.00 -8.04 -2.53
CA SER A 68 -30.86 -7.37 -1.90
C SER A 68 -29.58 -7.98 -2.46
N MET A 69 -29.47 -7.97 -3.79
CA MET A 69 -28.22 -8.23 -4.49
C MET A 69 -27.51 -6.89 -4.66
N CYS A 70 -27.01 -6.35 -3.55
CA CYS A 70 -26.17 -5.17 -3.53
C CYS A 70 -25.08 -5.36 -2.47
N CYS A 71 -23.85 -5.53 -2.94
CA CYS A 71 -22.63 -5.22 -2.19
C CYS A 71 -22.30 -6.06 -0.95
N GLU A 72 -22.49 -7.37 -0.96
CA GLU A 72 -21.67 -8.25 -0.09
C GLU A 72 -20.33 -8.59 -0.77
N CYS A 73 -19.60 -7.54 -1.17
CA CYS A 73 -18.15 -7.58 -1.02
C CYS A 73 -17.92 -7.30 0.46
N GLY A 74 -17.95 -8.37 1.26
CA GLY A 74 -17.71 -8.35 2.70
C GLY A 74 -16.41 -7.62 3.01
N ILE A 75 -16.55 -6.32 3.29
CA ILE A 75 -15.73 -5.57 4.20
C ILE A 75 -16.11 -6.11 5.59
N GLU A 76 -15.65 -7.30 5.95
CA GLU A 76 -15.67 -7.78 7.34
C GLU A 76 -14.42 -8.61 7.62
N TYR A 77 -13.53 -7.96 8.36
CA TYR A 77 -12.50 -8.51 9.25
C TYR A 77 -11.36 -9.34 8.63
N TRP A 78 -10.46 -8.63 7.93
CA TRP A 78 -9.19 -8.18 8.51
C TRP A 78 -8.84 -6.76 7.99
#